data_AF-A0A068VHV5-F1
#
_entry.id   AF-A0A068VHV5-F1
#
_cell.length_a   1.000
_cell.length_b   1.000
_cell.length_c   1.000
_cell.angle_alpha   90.00
_cell.angle_beta   90.00
_cell.angle_gamma   90.00
#
_symmetry.space_group_name_H-M   'P 1'
#
loop_
_entity.id
_entity.type
_entity.pdbx_description
1 polymer ?
#
loop_
_entity_poly.entity_id
_entity_poly.type
_entity_poly.pdbx_seq_one_letter_code
_entity_poly.pdbx_strand_id
1 'polypeptide(L)'
;MMERELCSKQLSSVLCKAILAAPALSVHKLVDHWIEEGNEVTQSVIASTMFHLHKRRMFESALEFSEWLELEGHEFGERDYASRVDLIAKVHGLQNTESYIANIPKSFQGEVVYRTLLANCVPVANVKKAEEVFNKMEGSGIPNYKHCL
;
A
#
# COMPACT_ATOMS: atom_id res chain seq x y z
N MET A 1 4.78 -34.60 -1.79
CA MET A 1 3.73 -33.66 -1.36
C MET A 1 3.94 -33.35 0.13
N MET A 2 5.04 -32.69 0.48
CA MET A 2 5.36 -32.33 1.89
C MET A 2 6.24 -31.08 2.00
N GLU A 3 6.68 -30.47 0.88
CA GLU A 3 7.52 -29.27 0.91
C GLU A 3 6.74 -27.97 0.75
N ARG A 4 5.48 -28.02 0.28
CA ARG A 4 4.64 -26.83 0.09
C ARG A 4 3.93 -26.35 1.36
N GLU A 5 3.85 -27.19 2.40
CA GLU A 5 3.13 -26.86 3.65
C GLU A 5 4.04 -26.38 4.80
N LEU A 6 5.35 -26.63 4.74
CA LEU A 6 6.30 -26.08 5.72
C LEU A 6 6.65 -24.60 5.45
N CYS A 7 6.47 -24.12 4.21
CA CYS A 7 6.75 -22.73 3.86
C CYS A 7 5.62 -21.75 4.27
N SER A 8 4.38 -22.22 4.50
CA SER A 8 3.25 -21.33 4.82
C SER A 8 3.11 -20.97 6.30
N LYS A 9 3.79 -21.69 7.21
CA LYS A 9 3.71 -21.45 8.67
C LYS A 9 4.91 -20.71 9.26
N GLN A 10 6.00 -20.53 8.51
CA GLN A 10 7.22 -19.85 8.97
C GLN A 10 7.35 -18.39 8.48
N LEU A 11 6.49 -17.92 7.57
CA LEU A 11 6.57 -16.58 6.96
C LEU A 11 5.35 -15.70 7.29
N SER A 12 4.89 -15.72 8.54
CA SER A 12 4.49 -14.44 9.13
C SER A 12 5.80 -13.66 9.28
N SER A 13 6.04 -12.64 8.46
CA SER A 13 7.16 -11.72 8.64
C SER A 13 7.39 -11.49 10.15
N VAL A 14 8.58 -11.83 10.65
CA VAL A 14 8.89 -11.65 12.08
C VAL A 14 8.76 -10.16 12.44
N LEU A 15 9.07 -9.27 11.49
CA LEU A 15 8.78 -7.85 11.58
C LEU A 15 7.27 -7.56 11.72
N CYS A 16 6.39 -8.23 10.96
CA CYS A 16 4.95 -8.11 11.18
C CYS A 16 4.54 -8.59 12.58
N LYS A 17 5.13 -9.68 13.10
CA LYS A 17 4.89 -10.11 14.49
C LYS A 17 5.35 -9.06 15.50
N ALA A 18 6.49 -8.40 15.27
CA ALA A 18 6.98 -7.32 16.11
C ALA A 18 6.01 -6.13 16.12
N ILE A 19 5.53 -5.71 14.94
CA ILE A 19 4.48 -4.68 14.79
C ILE A 19 3.21 -5.06 15.56
N LEU A 20 2.78 -6.32 15.46
CA LEU A 20 1.60 -6.82 16.17
C LEU A 20 1.79 -6.91 17.69
N ALA A 21 3.00 -7.17 18.16
CA ALA A 21 3.31 -7.34 19.57
C ALA A 21 3.45 -6.01 20.32
N ALA A 22 3.70 -4.91 19.61
CA ALA A 22 3.97 -3.61 20.19
C ALA A 22 3.12 -2.48 19.57
N PRO A 23 1.76 -2.53 19.69
CA PRO A 23 0.87 -1.56 19.05
C PRO A 23 0.99 -0.12 19.58
N ALA A 24 1.67 0.08 20.72
CA ALA A 24 1.93 1.40 21.30
C ALA A 24 3.18 2.09 20.72
N LEU A 25 4.01 1.36 19.96
CA LEU A 25 5.18 1.91 19.29
C LEU A 25 4.83 2.20 17.83
N SER A 26 5.38 3.29 17.27
CA SER A 26 5.26 3.56 15.84
C SER A 26 6.00 2.48 15.05
N VAL A 27 5.51 2.19 13.84
CA VAL A 27 6.12 1.18 12.97
C VAL A 27 7.56 1.56 12.63
N HIS A 28 7.84 2.85 12.42
CA HIS A 28 9.21 3.34 12.18
C HIS A 28 10.19 2.86 13.26
N LYS A 29 9.88 3.09 14.54
CA LYS A 29 10.76 2.68 15.65
C LYS A 29 10.98 1.17 15.71
N LEU A 30 9.95 0.40 15.35
CA LEU A 30 10.03 -1.05 15.33
C LEU A 30 10.89 -1.57 14.18
N VAL A 31 10.83 -0.91 13.02
CA VAL A 31 11.69 -1.25 11.88
C VAL A 31 13.13 -0.81 12.13
N ASP A 32 13.36 0.37 12.72
CA ASP A 32 14.70 0.84 13.09
C ASP A 32 15.35 -0.13 14.09
N HIS A 33 14.62 -0.53 15.14
CA HIS A 33 15.11 -1.52 16.11
C HIS A 33 15.39 -2.89 15.47
N TRP A 34 14.53 -3.33 14.54
CA TRP A 34 14.76 -4.55 13.77
C TRP A 34 16.09 -4.52 13.01
N ILE A 35 16.46 -3.37 12.44
CA ILE A 35 17.74 -3.17 11.75
C ILE A 35 18.91 -3.09 12.74
N GLU A 36 18.73 -2.43 13.88
CA GLU A 36 19.74 -2.38 14.95
C GLU A 36 20.11 -3.79 15.48
N GLU A 37 19.17 -4.71 15.49
CA GLU A 37 19.39 -6.14 15.81
C GLU A 37 20.14 -6.91 14.70
N GLY A 38 20.47 -6.25 13.58
CA GLY A 38 21.20 -6.82 12.45
C GLY A 38 20.33 -7.52 11.42
N ASN A 39 19.01 -7.34 11.48
CA ASN A 39 18.10 -7.92 10.50
C ASN A 39 17.93 -7.02 9.26
N GLU A 40 17.64 -7.63 8.11
CA GLU A 40 17.43 -6.91 6.85
C GLU A 40 15.95 -6.74 6.50
N VAL A 41 15.60 -5.63 5.84
CA VAL A 41 14.27 -5.36 5.27
C VAL A 41 14.27 -5.70 3.78
N THR A 42 14.33 -7.00 3.48
CA THR A 42 14.33 -7.50 2.09
C THR A 42 12.95 -7.36 1.42
N GLN A 43 12.90 -7.45 0.09
CA GLN A 43 11.63 -7.44 -0.67
C GLN A 43 10.64 -8.53 -0.21
N SER A 44 11.14 -9.70 0.20
CA SER A 44 10.30 -10.78 0.75
C SER A 44 9.69 -10.39 2.11
N VAL A 45 10.48 -9.75 2.97
CA VAL A 45 10.00 -9.22 4.26
C VAL A 45 8.96 -8.13 4.03
N ILE A 46 9.20 -7.20 3.12
CA ILE A 46 8.27 -6.14 2.75
C ILE A 46 6.93 -6.72 2.28
N ALA A 47 6.97 -7.60 1.28
CA ALA A 47 5.77 -8.21 0.71
C ALA A 47 4.97 -9.00 1.77
N SER A 48 5.66 -9.79 2.60
CA SER A 48 5.02 -10.54 3.68
C SER A 48 4.41 -9.60 4.74
N THR A 49 5.14 -8.58 5.20
CA THR A 49 4.64 -7.61 6.18
C THR A 49 3.39 -6.90 5.65
N MET A 50 3.46 -6.33 4.45
CA MET A 50 2.33 -5.64 3.82
C MET A 50 1.12 -6.56 3.65
N PHE A 51 1.33 -7.79 3.19
CA PHE A 51 0.26 -8.78 3.05
C PHE A 51 -0.45 -9.05 4.38
N HIS A 52 0.30 -9.28 5.47
CA HIS A 52 -0.30 -9.59 6.77
C HIS A 52 -0.99 -8.39 7.41
N LEU A 53 -0.44 -7.18 7.28
CA LEU A 53 -1.08 -5.96 7.77
C LEU A 53 -2.41 -5.69 7.03
N HIS A 54 -2.41 -5.81 5.69
CA HIS A 54 -3.63 -5.70 4.87
C HIS A 54 -4.67 -6.76 5.23
N LYS A 55 -4.25 -8.03 5.35
CA LYS A 55 -5.14 -9.15 5.73
C LYS A 55 -5.80 -8.93 7.08
N ARG A 56 -5.11 -8.26 8.01
CA ARG A 56 -5.61 -7.90 9.35
C ARG A 56 -6.32 -6.55 9.40
N ARG A 57 -6.40 -5.83 8.27
CA ARG A 57 -6.97 -4.47 8.17
C ARG A 57 -6.27 -3.44 9.07
N MET A 58 -4.99 -3.63 9.35
CA MET A 58 -4.17 -2.67 10.09
C MET A 58 -3.65 -1.59 9.15
N PHE A 59 -4.58 -0.78 8.62
CA PHE A 59 -4.28 0.17 7.56
C PHE A 59 -3.36 1.30 8.02
N GLU A 60 -3.48 1.75 9.26
CA GLU A 60 -2.56 2.75 9.85
C GLU A 60 -1.12 2.22 9.90
N SER A 61 -0.91 1.02 10.47
CA SER A 61 0.42 0.42 10.52
C SER A 61 0.98 0.08 9.13
N ALA A 62 0.13 -0.33 8.19
CA ALA A 62 0.56 -0.54 6.80
C ALA A 62 0.95 0.77 6.11
N LEU A 63 0.24 1.85 6.40
CA LEU A 63 0.57 3.19 5.89
C LEU A 63 1.91 3.66 6.43
N GLU A 64 2.11 3.62 7.76
CA GLU A 64 3.40 3.97 8.39
C GLU A 64 4.54 3.10 7.83
N PHE A 65 4.32 1.79 7.63
CA PHE A 65 5.34 0.94 7.03
C PHE A 65 5.69 1.38 5.60
N SER A 66 4.68 1.71 4.79
CA SER A 66 4.89 2.20 3.43
C SER A 66 5.56 3.58 3.36
N GLU A 67 5.36 4.42 4.37
CA GLU A 67 6.03 5.72 4.53
C GLU A 67 7.50 5.53 4.87
N TRP A 68 7.80 4.65 5.83
CA TRP A 68 9.17 4.27 6.17
C TRP A 68 9.94 3.74 4.96
N LEU A 69 9.33 2.85 4.15
CA LEU A 69 9.97 2.29 2.97
C LEU A 69 10.38 3.35 1.93
N GLU A 70 9.50 4.33 1.68
CA GLU A 70 9.79 5.41 0.72
C GLU A 70 10.89 6.34 1.26
N LEU A 71 10.87 6.64 2.57
CA LEU A 71 11.89 7.46 3.23
C LEU A 71 13.28 6.83 3.20
N GLU A 72 13.35 5.51 3.38
CA GLU A 72 14.60 4.72 3.31
C GLU A 72 15.07 4.46 1.87
N GLY A 73 14.36 4.98 0.86
CA GLY A 73 14.78 4.91 -0.52
C GLY A 73 14.54 3.55 -1.19
N HIS A 74 13.61 2.74 -0.67
CA HIS A 74 13.18 1.54 -1.39
C HIS A 74 12.52 1.95 -2.71
N GLU A 75 12.90 1.28 -3.80
CA GLU A 75 12.34 1.56 -5.13
C GLU A 75 10.85 1.17 -5.17
N PHE A 76 10.00 2.15 -5.49
CA PHE A 76 8.56 1.92 -5.66
C PHE A 76 8.21 1.72 -7.13
N GLY A 77 7.45 0.66 -7.39
CA GLY A 77 6.72 0.49 -8.64
C GLY A 77 5.30 1.07 -8.55
N GLU A 78 4.59 1.09 -9.68
CA GLU A 78 3.19 1.53 -9.75
C GLU A 78 2.28 0.81 -8.75
N ARG A 79 2.51 -0.48 -8.51
CA ARG A 79 1.72 -1.29 -7.56
C ARG A 79 1.95 -0.87 -6.10
N ASP A 80 3.16 -0.45 -5.74
CA ASP A 80 3.47 0.03 -4.40
C ASP A 80 2.78 1.38 -4.13
N TYR A 81 2.86 2.29 -5.11
CA TYR A 81 2.11 3.54 -5.09
C TYR A 81 0.59 3.32 -5.02
N ALA A 82 0.04 2.39 -5.81
CA ALA A 82 -1.38 2.05 -5.75
C ALA A 82 -1.78 1.48 -4.38
N SER A 83 -0.95 0.61 -3.78
CA SER A 83 -1.17 0.11 -2.42
C SER A 83 -1.21 1.25 -1.41
N ARG A 84 -0.31 2.24 -1.52
CA ARG A 84 -0.30 3.41 -0.63
C ARG A 84 -1.50 4.34 -0.85
N VAL A 85 -1.95 4.51 -2.09
CA VAL A 85 -3.21 5.20 -2.43
C VAL A 85 -4.41 4.57 -1.72
N ASP A 86 -4.52 3.24 -1.75
CA ASP A 86 -5.58 2.51 -1.04
C ASP A 86 -5.51 2.73 0.49
N LEU A 87 -4.30 2.70 1.05
CA LEU A 87 -4.07 2.92 2.48
C LEU A 87 -4.43 4.35 2.91
N ILE A 88 -3.98 5.37 2.17
CA ILE A 88 -4.31 6.78 2.47
C ILE A 88 -5.82 6.99 2.36
N ALA A 89 -6.49 6.41 1.36
CA ALA A 89 -7.93 6.54 1.22
C ALA A 89 -8.68 5.95 2.43
N LYS A 90 -8.21 4.81 2.94
CA LYS A 90 -8.82 4.12 4.10
C LYS A 90 -8.55 4.80 5.44
N VAL A 91 -7.38 5.41 5.60
CA VAL A 91 -6.95 6.02 6.88
C VAL A 91 -7.29 7.51 6.95
N HIS A 92 -7.06 8.23 5.85
CA HIS A 92 -7.14 9.70 5.81
C HIS A 92 -8.19 10.25 4.84
N GLY A 93 -8.84 9.38 4.06
CA GLY A 93 -9.90 9.76 3.12
C GLY A 93 -9.39 10.21 1.75
N LEU A 94 -10.37 10.43 0.86
CA LEU A 94 -10.11 10.67 -0.57
C LEU A 94 -9.36 11.98 -0.85
N GLN A 95 -9.61 13.04 -0.08
CA GLN A 95 -8.95 14.33 -0.31
C GLN A 95 -7.43 14.21 -0.22
N ASN A 96 -6.93 13.55 0.83
CA ASN A 96 -5.49 13.33 1.02
C ASN A 96 -4.92 12.37 -0.03
N THR A 97 -5.74 11.45 -0.52
CA THR A 97 -5.35 10.52 -1.58
C THR A 97 -5.03 11.24 -2.88
N GLU A 98 -5.84 12.23 -3.27
CA GLU A 98 -5.60 13.01 -4.49
C GLU A 98 -4.32 13.86 -4.40
N SER A 99 -4.10 14.49 -3.25
CA SER A 99 -2.86 15.23 -2.98
C SER A 99 -1.64 14.32 -3.08
N TYR A 100 -1.73 13.09 -2.58
CA TYR A 100 -0.66 12.11 -2.72
C TYR A 100 -0.43 11.72 -4.19
N ILE A 101 -1.49 11.41 -4.95
CA ILE A 101 -1.37 11.03 -6.36
C ILE A 101 -0.69 12.12 -7.19
N ALA A 102 -0.96 13.40 -6.88
CA ALA A 102 -0.31 14.52 -7.56
C ALA A 102 1.23 14.54 -7.38
N ASN A 103 1.75 13.94 -6.30
CA ASN A 103 3.17 13.86 -6.00
C ASN A 103 3.86 12.60 -6.55
N ILE A 104 3.10 11.58 -6.97
CA ILE A 104 3.65 10.36 -7.58
C ILE A 104 4.35 10.72 -8.91
N PRO A 105 5.53 10.18 -9.24
CA PRO A 105 6.15 10.41 -10.54
C PRO A 105 5.20 10.02 -11.68
N LYS A 106 5.12 10.84 -12.73
CA LYS A 106 4.13 10.65 -13.83
C LYS A 106 4.19 9.26 -14.47
N SER A 107 5.37 8.64 -14.54
CA SER A 107 5.56 7.28 -15.07
C SER A 107 4.84 6.20 -14.26
N PHE A 108 4.54 6.46 -12.99
CA PHE A 108 3.84 5.56 -12.08
C PHE A 108 2.39 6.00 -11.79
N GLN A 109 1.91 7.09 -12.39
CA GLN A 109 0.49 7.48 -12.35
C GLN A 109 -0.30 6.73 -13.44
N GLY A 110 -0.19 5.40 -13.45
CA GLY A 110 -0.81 4.55 -14.46
C GLY A 110 -2.22 4.07 -14.09
N GLU A 111 -2.68 3.07 -14.84
CA GLU A 111 -4.02 2.47 -14.70
C GLU A 111 -4.27 1.98 -13.27
N VAL A 112 -3.28 1.33 -12.64
CA VAL A 112 -3.47 0.65 -11.36
C VAL A 112 -3.74 1.65 -10.24
N VAL A 113 -3.05 2.79 -10.26
CA VAL A 113 -3.23 3.89 -9.30
C VAL A 113 -4.65 4.46 -9.40
N TYR A 114 -5.09 4.82 -10.61
CA TYR A 114 -6.40 5.44 -10.79
C TYR A 114 -7.57 4.46 -10.59
N ARG A 115 -7.41 3.18 -10.97
CA ARG A 115 -8.39 2.13 -10.63
C ARG A 115 -8.54 1.95 -9.13
N THR A 116 -7.45 2.06 -8.39
CA THR A 116 -7.48 1.97 -6.93
C THR A 116 -8.20 3.17 -6.31
N LEU A 117 -8.00 4.38 -6.85
CA LEU A 117 -8.75 5.56 -6.44
C LEU A 117 -10.25 5.40 -6.71
N LEU A 118 -10.64 4.90 -7.90
CA LEU A 118 -12.05 4.61 -8.23
C LEU A 118 -12.67 3.62 -7.25
N ALA A 119 -11.96 2.52 -6.95
CA ALA A 119 -12.41 1.51 -6.01
C ALA A 119 -12.65 2.09 -4.60
N ASN A 120 -11.92 3.14 -4.22
CA ASN A 120 -12.11 3.84 -2.94
C ASN A 120 -13.21 4.93 -3.00
N CYS A 121 -13.68 5.34 -4.18
CA CYS A 121 -14.83 6.26 -4.33
C CYS A 121 -16.18 5.54 -4.15
N VAL A 122 -16.27 4.25 -4.47
CA VAL A 122 -17.51 3.47 -4.43
C VAL A 122 -18.07 3.30 -3.01
N PRO A 123 -17.28 2.92 -1.98
CA PRO A 123 -17.79 2.72 -0.62
C PRO A 123 -18.34 4.00 0.02
N VAL A 124 -17.87 5.17 -0.40
CA VAL A 124 -18.33 6.47 0.11
C VAL A 124 -19.50 7.05 -0.71
N ALA A 125 -20.10 6.25 -1.60
CA ALA A 125 -21.21 6.63 -2.49
C ALA A 125 -20.99 7.95 -3.25
N ASN A 126 -19.72 8.30 -3.52
CA ASN A 126 -19.37 9.57 -4.15
C ASN A 126 -19.32 9.40 -5.68
N VAL A 127 -20.51 9.28 -6.28
CA VAL A 127 -20.69 9.05 -7.73
C VAL A 127 -20.03 10.16 -8.54
N LYS A 128 -20.22 11.43 -8.15
CA LYS A 128 -19.59 12.57 -8.82
C LYS A 128 -18.07 12.44 -8.84
N LYS A 129 -17.47 11.98 -7.73
CA LYS A 129 -16.03 11.79 -7.68
C LYS A 129 -15.56 10.63 -8.55
N ALA A 130 -16.29 9.53 -8.55
CA ALA A 130 -15.99 8.41 -9.42
C ALA A 130 -16.01 8.84 -10.91
N GLU A 131 -17.00 9.66 -11.32
CA GLU A 131 -17.06 10.23 -12.66
C GLU A 131 -15.88 11.16 -12.97
N GLU A 132 -15.50 12.06 -12.05
CA GLU A 132 -14.34 12.95 -12.22
C GLU A 132 -13.04 12.15 -12.42
N VAL A 133 -12.82 11.11 -11.62
CA VAL A 133 -11.64 10.24 -11.74
C VAL A 133 -11.68 9.46 -13.06
N PHE A 134 -12.83 8.94 -13.46
CA PHE A 134 -13.00 8.23 -14.72
C PHE A 134 -12.68 9.14 -15.93
N ASN A 135 -13.20 10.36 -15.95
CA ASN A 135 -12.93 11.33 -17.01
C ASN A 135 -11.45 11.73 -17.06
N LYS A 136 -10.78 11.82 -15.90
CA LYS A 136 -9.34 12.07 -15.84
C LYS A 136 -8.53 10.91 -16.45
N MET A 137 -8.94 9.66 -16.21
CA MET A 137 -8.30 8.49 -16.82
C MET A 137 -8.43 8.51 -18.34
N GLU A 138 -9.61 8.83 -18.86
CA GLU A 138 -9.86 8.93 -20.30
C GLU A 138 -8.98 10.02 -20.96
N GLY A 139 -8.89 11.21 -20.34
CA GLY A 139 -8.07 12.31 -20.85
C GLY A 139 -6.56 12.07 -20.77
N SER A 140 -6.11 11.10 -19.96
CA SER A 140 -4.69 10.82 -19.73
C SER A 140 -4.10 9.75 -20.68
N GLY A 141 -4.91 9.20 -21.59
CA GLY A 141 -4.47 8.18 -22.55
C GLY A 141 -4.14 6.82 -21.92
N ILE A 142 -4.70 6.53 -20.73
CA ILE A 142 -4.49 5.27 -20.03
C ILE A 142 -5.20 4.14 -20.79
N PRO A 143 -4.50 3.08 -21.24
CA PRO A 143 -5.13 1.95 -21.93
C PRO A 143 -6.12 1.22 -21.00
N ASN A 144 -7.17 0.61 -21.57
CA ASN A 144 -8.15 -0.25 -20.87
C ASN A 144 -9.03 0.38 -19.78
N TYR A 145 -9.12 1.72 -19.70
CA TYR A 145 -9.99 2.43 -18.74
C TYR A 145 -11.48 1.98 -18.77
N LYS A 146 -11.95 1.44 -19.89
CA LYS A 146 -13.34 0.98 -20.08
C LYS A 146 -13.70 -0.31 -19.33
N HIS A 147 -12.73 -1.08 -18.83
CA HIS A 147 -12.97 -2.27 -18.00
C HIS A 147 -13.06 -1.97 -16.49
N CYS A 148 -13.10 -0.68 -16.12
CA CYS A 148 -13.07 -0.23 -14.73
C CYS A 148 -14.45 0.05 -14.11
N LEU A 149 -15.53 -0.18 -14.87
CA LEU A 149 -16.93 -0.18 -14.43
C LEU A 149 -17.43 -1.63 -14.31
#